data_AF-A0A7H8HZ68-F1
#
_entry.id   AF-A0A7H8HZ68-F1
#
_cell.length_a   1.000
_cell.length_b   1.000
_cell.length_c   1.000
_cell.angle_alpha   90.00
_cell.angle_beta   90.00
_cell.angle_gamma   90.00
#
_symmetry.space_group_name_H-M   'P 1'
#
loop_
_entity.id
_entity.type
_entity.pdbx_description
1 polymer ?
#
loop_
_entity_poly.entity_id
_entity_poly.type
_entity_poly.pdbx_seq_one_letter_code
_entity_poly.pdbx_strand_id
1 'polypeptide(L)'
;MSFRRLPINPADGFPQAFRLTVAGRTYRFRLYANIAEEQLENTTGLLELPADGAFLVLSVDREEPAGPTTILRRKLVPGITYHAGELALTFPTMQLDPRNLNGVGEFGSQVVGGVAAR
;
A
#
# COMPACT_ATOMS: atom_id res chain seq x y z
N MET A 1 19.84 -1.87 -5.87
CA MET A 1 19.12 -1.28 -4.73
C MET A 1 18.63 -2.41 -3.83
N SER A 2 18.80 -2.30 -2.51
CA SER A 2 18.27 -3.27 -1.55
C SER A 2 16.97 -2.75 -0.96
N PHE A 3 15.87 -3.46 -1.18
CA PHE A 3 14.56 -3.10 -0.64
C PHE A 3 14.38 -3.68 0.76
N ARG A 4 14.07 -2.82 1.73
CA ARG A 4 13.59 -3.23 3.05
C ARG A 4 12.08 -3.41 3.01
N ARG A 5 11.58 -4.48 3.64
CA ARG A 5 10.15 -4.75 3.75
C ARG A 5 9.42 -3.61 4.48
N LEU A 6 8.31 -3.15 3.90
CA LEU A 6 7.38 -2.23 4.55
C LEU A 6 6.59 -2.97 5.63
N PRO A 7 6.27 -2.33 6.76
CA PRO A 7 5.53 -2.93 7.88
C PRO A 7 4.04 -3.01 7.58
N ILE A 8 3.68 -3.69 6.49
CA ILE A 8 2.28 -3.90 6.08
C ILE A 8 1.78 -5.17 6.77
N ASN A 9 0.76 -5.01 7.60
CA ASN A 9 0.10 -6.13 8.28
C ASN A 9 -1.36 -6.23 7.83
N PRO A 10 -1.72 -7.17 6.94
CA PRO A 10 -3.08 -7.28 6.45
C PRO A 10 -4.14 -7.52 7.55
N ALA A 11 -3.74 -8.07 8.69
CA ALA A 11 -4.65 -8.28 9.82
C ALA A 11 -5.16 -6.98 10.46
N ASP A 12 -4.43 -5.87 10.29
CA ASP A 12 -4.87 -4.54 10.75
C ASP A 12 -5.92 -3.90 9.82
N GLY A 13 -6.20 -4.53 8.68
CA GLY A 13 -7.16 -4.07 7.68
C GLY A 13 -6.66 -2.95 6.77
N PHE A 14 -7.51 -2.58 5.82
CA PHE A 14 -7.32 -1.46 4.91
C PHE A 14 -8.51 -0.49 5.01
N PRO A 15 -8.31 0.82 5.15
CA PRO A 15 -7.05 1.54 4.96
C PRO A 15 -6.04 1.31 6.08
N GLN A 16 -4.76 1.35 5.72
CA GLN A 16 -3.64 1.21 6.64
C GLN A 16 -2.70 2.40 6.52
N ALA A 17 -2.17 2.87 7.66
CA ALA A 17 -1.18 3.92 7.68
C ALA A 17 -0.07 3.63 8.67
N PHE A 18 1.16 3.94 8.29
CA PHE A 18 2.32 3.79 9.16
C PHE A 18 3.37 4.84 8.84
N ARG A 19 4.27 5.06 9.80
CA ARG A 19 5.42 5.96 9.66
C ARG A 19 6.70 5.15 9.53
N LEU A 20 7.62 5.61 8.70
CA LEU A 20 8.92 4.99 8.56
C LEU A 20 10.00 6.04 8.30
N THR A 21 11.12 5.91 8.99
CA THR A 21 12.33 6.68 8.70
C THR A 21 13.19 5.94 7.68
N VAL A 22 13.53 6.62 6.59
CA VAL A 22 14.42 6.13 5.52
C VAL A 22 15.45 7.22 5.26
N ALA A 23 16.74 6.86 5.31
CA ALA A 23 17.85 7.80 5.10
C ALA A 23 17.74 9.10 5.94
N GLY A 24 17.33 8.97 7.21
CA GLY A 24 17.21 10.11 8.14
C GLY A 24 15.97 10.99 7.95
N ARG A 25 15.07 10.66 7.03
CA ARG A 25 13.81 11.39 6.81
C ARG A 25 12.61 10.53 7.17
N THR A 26 11.60 11.13 7.79
CA THR A 26 10.36 10.46 8.18
C THR A 26 9.31 10.63 7.10
N TYR A 27 8.66 9.51 6.77
CA TYR A 27 7.59 9.46 5.78
C TYR A 27 6.36 8.80 6.39
N ARG A 28 5.18 9.28 5.99
CA ARG A 28 3.88 8.66 6.29
C ARG A 28 3.37 7.95 5.05
N PHE A 29 3.18 6.65 5.16
CA PHE A 29 2.61 5.81 4.12
C PHE A 29 1.14 5.58 4.45
N ARG A 30 0.29 5.62 3.41
CA ARG A 30 -1.14 5.36 3.50
C ARG A 30 -1.54 4.45 2.35
N LEU A 31 -2.06 3.28 2.67
CA LEU A 31 -2.58 2.30 1.73
C LEU A 31 -4.10 2.22 1.88
N TYR A 32 -4.81 2.24 0.77
CA TYR A 32 -6.25 1.95 0.76
C TYR A 32 -6.62 1.21 -0.52
N ALA A 33 -7.51 0.24 -0.39
CA ALA A 33 -8.10 -0.42 -1.54
C ALA A 33 -9.29 0.40 -2.02
N ASN A 34 -9.43 0.52 -3.34
CA ASN A 34 -10.63 1.02 -3.98
C ASN A 34 -11.16 -0.11 -4.83
N ILE A 35 -12.35 -0.61 -4.49
CA ILE A 35 -13.00 -1.76 -5.11
C ILE A 35 -14.43 -1.35 -5.42
N ALA A 36 -14.83 -1.51 -6.69
CA ALA A 36 -16.19 -1.27 -7.14
C ALA A 36 -17.18 -2.20 -6.42
N GLU A 37 -18.39 -1.73 -6.14
CA GLU A 37 -19.39 -2.50 -5.39
C GLU A 37 -19.74 -3.81 -6.10
N GLU A 38 -19.81 -3.79 -7.43
CA GLU A 38 -20.07 -4.96 -8.26
C GLU A 38 -19.00 -6.04 -8.09
N GLN A 39 -17.75 -5.65 -7.83
CA GLN A 39 -16.67 -6.60 -7.53
C GLN A 39 -16.84 -7.21 -6.13
N LEU A 40 -17.31 -6.44 -5.16
CA LEU A 40 -17.56 -6.94 -3.80
C LEU A 40 -18.69 -7.98 -3.77
N GLU A 41 -19.75 -7.77 -4.55
CA GLU A 41 -20.88 -8.70 -4.65
C GLU A 41 -20.47 -10.05 -5.29
N ASN A 42 -19.54 -10.01 -6.23
CA ASN A 42 -19.10 -11.19 -6.99
C ASN A 42 -17.89 -11.91 -6.37
N THR A 43 -17.16 -11.27 -5.46
CA THR A 43 -15.95 -11.85 -4.87
C THR A 43 -16.30 -12.82 -3.75
N THR A 44 -15.89 -14.08 -3.89
CA THR A 44 -16.09 -15.14 -2.89
C THR A 44 -14.81 -15.53 -2.14
N GLY A 45 -13.70 -14.81 -2.36
CA GLY A 45 -12.40 -15.12 -1.75
C GLY A 45 -11.38 -14.00 -1.90
N LEU A 46 -10.10 -14.36 -2.02
CA LEU A 46 -9.01 -13.39 -2.21
C LEU A 46 -9.10 -12.74 -3.59
N LEU A 47 -9.07 -11.41 -3.62
CA LEU A 47 -8.97 -10.62 -4.83
C LEU A 47 -7.51 -10.27 -5.09
N GLU A 48 -7.00 -10.66 -6.26
CA GLU A 48 -5.68 -10.23 -6.72
C GLU A 48 -5.78 -8.80 -7.26
N LEU A 49 -4.85 -7.93 -6.85
CA LEU A 49 -4.85 -6.52 -7.22
C LEU A 49 -3.63 -6.16 -8.09
N PRO A 50 -3.80 -5.28 -9.09
CA PRO A 50 -5.07 -4.72 -9.55
C PRO A 50 -5.89 -5.74 -10.36
N ALA A 51 -7.22 -5.58 -10.30
CA ALA A 51 -8.20 -6.22 -11.17
C ALA A 51 -9.12 -5.14 -11.77
N ASP A 52 -10.01 -5.52 -12.69
CA ASP A 52 -10.99 -4.57 -13.21
C ASP A 52 -11.89 -4.03 -12.09
N GLY A 53 -12.03 -2.71 -12.01
CA GLY A 53 -12.75 -2.05 -10.92
C GLY A 53 -12.11 -2.17 -9.52
N ALA A 54 -10.92 -2.77 -9.36
CA ALA A 54 -10.31 -2.99 -8.05
C ALA A 54 -8.80 -2.74 -8.02
N PHE A 55 -8.32 -1.86 -7.15
CA PHE A 55 -6.90 -1.53 -7.07
C PHE A 55 -6.49 -1.02 -5.68
N LEU A 56 -5.21 -1.24 -5.35
CA LEU A 56 -4.57 -0.65 -4.17
C LEU A 56 -3.97 0.71 -4.52
N VAL A 57 -4.17 1.70 -3.66
CA VAL A 57 -3.57 3.03 -3.80
C VAL A 57 -2.58 3.25 -2.67
N LEU A 58 -1.39 3.74 -3.03
CA LEU A 58 -0.41 4.26 -2.09
C LEU A 58 -0.38 5.79 -2.15
N SER A 59 -0.43 6.42 -0.98
CA SER A 59 -0.04 7.80 -0.76
C SER A 59 1.18 7.83 0.16
N VAL A 60 2.18 8.65 -0.18
CA VAL A 60 3.36 8.87 0.65
C VAL A 60 3.53 10.36 0.88
N ASP A 61 3.59 10.75 2.15
CA ASP A 61 3.95 12.09 2.56
C ASP A 61 5.34 12.08 3.17
N ARG A 62 6.16 13.06 2.82
CA ARG A 62 7.39 13.38 3.53
C ARG A 62 7.05 14.35 4.65
N GLU A 63 7.47 14.06 5.87
CA GLU A 63 7.33 15.00 6.98
C GLU A 63 8.40 16.08 6.84
N GLU A 64 7.98 17.34 6.86
CA GLU A 64 8.85 18.52 6.78
C GLU A 64 8.48 19.52 7.88
N PRO A 65 9.38 20.46 8.26
CA PRO A 65 9.11 21.45 9.29
C PRO A 65 7.89 22.33 9.02
N ALA A 66 7.63 22.64 7.75
CA ALA A 66 6.47 23.44 7.32
C ALA A 66 5.17 22.62 7.25
N GLY A 67 5.24 21.29 7.41
CA GLY A 67 4.12 20.37 7.30
C GLY A 67 4.41 19.20 6.36
N PRO A 68 3.54 18.17 6.35
CA PRO A 68 3.70 17.02 5.48
C PRO A 68 3.48 17.41 4.00
N THR A 69 4.39 16.98 3.13
CA THR A 69 4.30 17.16 1.68
C THR A 69 4.05 15.82 1.00
N THR A 70 2.95 15.68 0.25
CA THR A 70 2.69 14.46 -0.52
C THR A 70 3.65 14.36 -1.70
N ILE A 71 4.51 13.34 -1.69
CA ILE A 71 5.53 13.09 -2.71
C ILE A 71 5.14 11.97 -3.70
N LEU A 72 4.10 11.21 -3.37
CA LEU A 72 3.54 10.18 -4.24
C LEU A 72 2.06 9.94 -3.91
N ARG A 73 1.24 9.82 -4.96
CA ARG A 73 -0.09 9.21 -4.88
C ARG A 73 -0.37 8.45 -6.16
N ARG A 74 -0.41 7.12 -6.11
CA ARG A 74 -0.54 6.27 -7.31
C ARG A 74 -1.32 4.99 -7.02
N LYS A 75 -2.03 4.50 -8.04
CA LYS A 75 -2.50 3.12 -8.12
C LYS A 75 -1.27 2.21 -8.26
N LEU A 76 -1.27 1.11 -7.53
CA LEU A 76 -0.20 0.14 -7.52
C LEU A 76 -0.43 -0.96 -8.56
N VAL A 77 0.67 -1.40 -9.17
CA VAL A 77 0.75 -2.46 -10.17
C VAL A 77 1.96 -3.32 -9.81
N PRO A 78 1.83 -4.66 -9.74
CA PRO A 78 2.94 -5.55 -9.48
C PRO A 78 4.08 -5.39 -10.50
N GLY A 79 5.32 -5.57 -10.04
CA GLY A 79 6.51 -5.49 -10.90
C GLY A 79 6.99 -4.07 -11.23
N ILE A 80 6.24 -3.03 -10.88
CA ILE A 80 6.67 -1.63 -11.07
C ILE A 80 7.47 -1.13 -9.87
N THR A 81 8.57 -0.44 -10.16
CA THR A 81 9.28 0.37 -9.17
C THR A 81 8.81 1.82 -9.27
N TYR A 82 8.21 2.32 -8.20
CA TYR A 82 7.76 3.70 -8.08
C TYR A 82 8.85 4.57 -7.48
N HIS A 83 9.10 5.73 -8.07
CA HIS A 83 10.02 6.73 -7.54
C HIS A 83 9.25 7.88 -6.91
N ALA A 84 9.59 8.19 -5.66
CA ALA A 84 8.92 9.20 -4.85
C ALA A 84 9.98 10.02 -4.09
N GLY A 85 10.43 11.12 -4.69
CA GLY A 85 11.54 11.91 -4.14
C GLY A 85 12.81 11.06 -3.97
N GLU A 86 13.19 10.84 -2.71
CA GLU A 86 14.36 10.03 -2.30
C GLU A 86 14.05 8.54 -2.11
N LEU A 87 12.81 8.11 -2.37
CA LEU A 87 12.39 6.73 -2.19
C LEU A 87 12.24 5.99 -3.53
N ALA A 88 12.60 4.72 -3.53
CA ALA A 88 12.13 3.73 -4.48
C ALA A 88 11.22 2.73 -3.76
N LEU A 89 10.08 2.39 -4.36
CA LEU A 89 9.03 1.57 -3.77
C LEU A 89 8.60 0.46 -4.75
N THR A 90 8.30 -0.73 -4.25
CA THR A 90 7.79 -1.83 -5.07
C THR A 90 6.77 -2.67 -4.29
N PHE A 91 5.82 -3.28 -5.00
CA PHE A 91 4.73 -4.06 -4.43
C PHE A 91 4.52 -5.35 -5.23
N PRO A 92 5.34 -6.40 -5.00
CA PRO A 92 5.26 -7.65 -5.77
C PRO A 92 4.00 -8.48 -5.50
N THR A 93 3.35 -8.30 -4.35
CA THR A 93 2.18 -9.10 -3.96
C THR A 93 1.10 -8.20 -3.39
N MET A 94 -0.10 -8.29 -3.95
CA MET A 94 -1.28 -7.59 -3.47
C MET A 94 -2.49 -8.50 -3.66
N GLN A 95 -2.86 -9.21 -2.61
CA GLN A 95 -4.05 -10.06 -2.52
C GLN A 95 -4.86 -9.61 -1.31
N LEU A 96 -6.16 -9.42 -1.47
CA LEU A 96 -7.01 -8.84 -0.43
C LEU A 96 -8.33 -9.61 -0.34
N ASP A 97 -8.66 -10.06 0.85
CA ASP A 97 -10.01 -10.54 1.18
C ASP A 97 -10.89 -9.33 1.48
N PRO A 98 -12.10 -9.20 0.87
CA PRO A 98 -13.02 -8.09 1.13
C PRO A 98 -13.33 -7.86 2.61
N ARG A 99 -13.24 -8.88 3.47
CA ARG A 99 -13.45 -8.76 4.93
C ARG A 99 -12.34 -7.96 5.63
N ASN A 100 -11.19 -7.76 5.00
CA ASN A 100 -10.14 -6.85 5.48
C ASN A 100 -10.36 -5.39 5.07
N LEU A 101 -11.44 -5.07 4.33
CA LEU A 101 -11.84 -3.69 4.08
C LEU A 101 -12.55 -3.13 5.30
N ASN A 102 -12.00 -2.04 5.85
CA ASN A 102 -12.49 -1.36 7.06
C ASN A 102 -12.65 -2.29 8.27
N GLY A 103 -11.92 -3.39 8.32
CA GLY A 103 -12.04 -4.42 9.35
C GLY A 103 -10.71 -5.13 9.63
N VAL A 104 -10.57 -5.61 10.86
CA VAL A 104 -9.40 -6.38 11.33
C VAL A 104 -9.66 -7.88 11.20
N GLY A 105 -8.60 -8.66 10.97
CA GLY A 105 -8.68 -10.14 11.00
C GLY A 105 -7.76 -10.85 10.01
N GLU A 106 -7.48 -12.13 10.27
CA GLU A 106 -6.63 -12.98 9.44
C GLU A 106 -7.47 -13.75 8.40
N PHE A 107 -7.87 -13.07 7.33
CA PHE A 107 -8.68 -13.68 6.25
C PHE A 107 -7.85 -14.15 5.04
N GLY A 108 -6.52 -14.20 5.18
CA GLY A 108 -5.60 -14.63 4.13
C GLY A 108 -5.11 -13.52 3.19
N SER A 109 -5.51 -12.27 3.41
CA SER A 109 -4.96 -11.12 2.69
C SER A 109 -3.43 -11.07 2.79
N GLN A 110 -2.78 -10.72 1.69
CA GLN A 110 -1.32 -10.57 1.61
C GLN A 110 -0.95 -9.34 0.79
N VAL A 111 -0.35 -8.35 1.43
CA VAL A 111 0.25 -7.20 0.74
C VAL A 111 1.71 -7.10 1.15
N VAL A 112 2.59 -7.25 0.16
CA VAL A 112 4.04 -7.16 0.35
C VAL A 112 4.54 -5.93 -0.38
N GLY A 113 5.14 -5.02 0.37
CA GLY A 113 5.77 -3.82 -0.16
C GLY A 113 7.23 -3.72 0.28
N GLY A 114 8.05 -3.11 -0.56
CA GLY A 114 9.46 -2.82 -0.29
C GLY A 114 9.77 -1.34 -0.47
N VAL A 115 10.71 -0.83 0.32
CA VAL A 115 11.24 0.54 0.21
C VAL A 115 12.76 0.54 0.22
N ALA A 116 13.36 1.37 -0.63
CA ALA A 116 14.78 1.63 -0.67
C ALA A 116 15.04 3.15 -0.72
N ALA A 117 16.16 3.58 -0.15
CA ALA A 117 16.69 4.92 -0.42
C ALA A 117 17.26 4.97 -1.83
N ARG A 118 17.11 6.12 -2.49
CA ARG A 118 17.66 6.41 -3.82
C ARG A 118 18.79 7.42 -3.73
#